data_AF-A0A8X6GK87-F1
#
_entry.id   AF-A0A8X6GK87-F1
#
_cell.length_a   1.000
_cell.length_b   1.000
_cell.length_c   1.000
_cell.angle_alpha   90.00
_cell.angle_beta   90.00
_cell.angle_gamma   90.00
#
_symmetry.space_group_name_H-M   'P 1'
#
loop_
_entity.id
_entity.type
_entity.pdbx_description
1 polymer ?
#
loop_
_entity_poly.entity_id
_entity_poly.type
_entity_poly.pdbx_seq_one_letter_code
_entity_poly.pdbx_strand_id
1 'polypeptide(L)'
;MDHQKLPDRTWIDFYHELNTYFNGWIDGLKVDTFKKLADLVITDQLKWKTPYEFKEYYLDEWPNMNSPVQLVENDKFQQRGS
;
A
#
# COMPACT_ATOMS: atom_id res chain seq x y z
N MET A 1 29.37 -20.12 8.73
CA MET A 1 28.25 -19.26 9.16
C MET A 1 28.56 -17.87 8.65
N ASP A 2 28.26 -17.60 7.38
CA ASP A 2 28.48 -16.28 6.81
C ASP A 2 27.37 -15.36 7.29
N HIS A 3 27.70 -14.54 8.29
CA HIS A 3 26.95 -13.32 8.54
C HIS A 3 27.21 -12.39 7.35
N GLN A 4 26.35 -12.50 6.33
CA GLN A 4 26.20 -11.42 5.36
C GLN A 4 25.78 -10.18 6.14
N LYS A 5 26.76 -9.33 6.49
CA LYS A 5 26.49 -7.96 6.91
C LYS A 5 25.76 -7.33 5.73
N LEU A 6 24.45 -7.11 5.89
CA LEU A 6 23.70 -6.26 4.99
C LEU A 6 24.49 -4.95 4.87
N PRO A 7 24.76 -4.45 3.66
CA PRO A 7 25.45 -3.17 3.51
C PRO A 7 24.68 -2.13 4.32
N ASP A 8 25.40 -1.31 5.09
CA ASP A 8 24.81 -0.23 5.88
C ASP A 8 23.96 0.64 4.96
N ARG A 9 22.66 0.37 4.89
CA ARG A 9 21.72 1.13 4.08
C ARG A 9 21.73 2.54 4.62
N THR A 10 22.19 3.47 3.81
CA THR A 10 22.20 4.87 4.19
C THR A 10 20.78 5.44 4.04
N TRP A 11 20.51 6.56 4.72
CA TRP A 11 19.27 7.32 4.50
C TRP A 11 19.09 7.75 3.03
N ILE A 12 20.19 7.89 2.28
CA ILE A 12 20.19 8.19 0.84
C ILE A 12 19.63 7.01 0.05
N ASP A 13 20.08 5.79 0.35
CA ASP A 13 19.58 4.58 -0.31
C ASP A 13 18.08 4.39 -0.04
N PHE A 14 17.65 4.61 1.20
CA PHE A 14 16.24 4.53 1.57
C PHE A 14 15.39 5.56 0.83
N TYR A 15 15.87 6.81 0.72
CA TYR A 15 15.21 7.85 -0.06
C TYR A 15 15.08 7.45 -1.54
N HIS A 16 16.15 6.92 -2.15
CA HIS A 16 16.11 6.49 -3.55
C HIS A 16 15.17 5.32 -3.79
N GLU A 17 15.15 4.33 -2.90
CA GLU A 17 14.22 3.20 -2.96
C GLU A 17 12.77 3.68 -2.86
N LEU A 18 12.44 4.49 -1.86
CA LEU A 18 11.10 5.05 -1.69
C LEU A 18 10.69 5.91 -2.90
N ASN A 19 11.58 6.77 -3.39
CA ASN A 19 11.29 7.62 -4.54
C ASN A 19 11.06 6.79 -5.81
N THR A 20 11.85 5.74 -6.03
CA THR A 20 11.70 4.85 -7.20
C THR A 20 10.39 4.07 -7.12
N TYR A 21 10.09 3.49 -5.95
CA TYR A 21 8.83 2.79 -5.72
C TYR A 21 7.63 3.71 -5.95
N PHE A 22 7.64 4.90 -5.35
CA PHE A 22 6.51 5.83 -5.42
C PHE A 22 6.28 6.37 -6.83
N ASN A 23 7.34 6.70 -7.56
CA ASN A 23 7.22 7.11 -8.97
C ASN A 23 6.69 5.97 -9.84
N GLY A 24 7.21 4.75 -9.68
CA GLY A 24 6.69 3.58 -10.40
C GLY A 24 5.21 3.30 -10.09
N TRP A 25 4.79 3.54 -8.85
CA TRP A 25 3.40 3.35 -8.43
C TRP A 25 2.46 4.42 -9.02
N ILE A 26 2.87 5.69 -8.98
CA ILE A 26 2.14 6.81 -9.60
C ILE A 26 2.00 6.60 -11.12
N ASP A 27 3.08 6.19 -11.78
CA ASP A 27 3.09 5.93 -13.22
C ASP A 27 2.21 4.73 -13.57
N GLY A 28 2.36 3.62 -12.84
CA GLY A 28 1.59 2.40 -13.04
C GLY A 28 0.08 2.59 -12.86
N LEU A 29 -0.32 3.44 -11.91
CA LEU A 29 -1.73 3.76 -11.63
C LEU A 29 -2.25 4.98 -12.39
N LYS A 30 -1.41 5.63 -13.21
CA LYS A 30 -1.75 6.86 -13.95
C LYS A 30 -2.35 7.93 -13.02
N VAL A 31 -1.66 8.19 -11.92
CA VAL A 31 -2.02 9.25 -10.97
C VAL A 31 -1.68 10.60 -11.58
N ASP A 32 -2.68 11.24 -12.14
CA ASP A 32 -2.58 12.51 -12.90
C ASP A 32 -3.18 13.71 -12.15
N THR A 33 -3.77 13.49 -10.98
CA THR A 33 -4.44 14.52 -10.18
C THR A 33 -4.07 14.41 -8.70
N PHE A 34 -4.06 15.56 -8.02
CA PHE A 34 -3.86 15.61 -6.57
C PHE A 34 -4.88 14.73 -5.81
N LYS A 35 -6.12 14.67 -6.29
CA LYS A 35 -7.15 13.81 -5.68
C LYS A 35 -6.77 12.34 -5.74
N LYS A 36 -6.36 11.82 -6.91
CA LYS A 36 -5.91 10.43 -7.04
C LYS A 36 -4.69 10.14 -6.17
N LEU A 37 -3.76 11.09 -6.05
CA LEU A 37 -2.60 10.98 -5.17
C LEU A 37 -3.01 10.90 -3.69
N ALA A 38 -3.93 11.77 -3.26
CA ALA A 38 -4.46 11.76 -1.90
C ALA A 38 -5.19 10.45 -1.59
N ASP A 39 -6.05 9.98 -2.50
CA ASP A 39 -6.75 8.71 -2.39
C ASP A 39 -5.75 7.54 -2.26
N LEU A 40 -4.67 7.54 -3.04
CA LEU A 40 -3.61 6.53 -2.97
C LEU A 40 -2.92 6.49 -1.61
N VAL A 41 -2.49 7.65 -1.11
CA VAL A 41 -1.81 7.76 0.19
C VAL A 41 -2.74 7.36 1.33
N ILE A 42 -4.00 7.80 1.32
CA ILE A 42 -4.98 7.42 2.34
C ILE A 42 -5.25 5.92 2.30
N THR A 43 -5.40 5.34 1.10
CA THR A 43 -5.57 3.90 0.90
C THR A 43 -4.40 3.11 1.49
N ASP A 44 -3.16 3.52 1.22
CA ASP A 44 -1.97 2.88 1.77
C ASP A 44 -1.98 2.85 3.31
N GLN A 45 -2.29 4.00 3.93
CA GLN A 45 -2.38 4.10 5.38
C GLN A 45 -3.53 3.27 5.97
N LEU A 46 -4.65 3.13 5.25
CA LEU A 46 -5.74 2.25 5.65
C LEU A 46 -5.32 0.78 5.58
N LYS A 47 -4.65 0.36 4.49
CA LYS A 47 -4.13 -1.00 4.32
C LYS A 47 -3.17 -1.40 5.45
N TRP A 48 -2.39 -0.46 5.97
CA TRP A 48 -1.53 -0.66 7.14
C TRP A 48 -2.30 -0.91 8.43
N LYS A 49 -3.53 -0.39 8.56
CA LYS A 49 -4.39 -0.58 9.74
C LYS A 49 -5.35 -1.75 9.60
N THR A 50 -5.51 -2.28 8.40
CA THR A 50 -6.40 -3.40 8.09
C THR A 50 -5.88 -4.71 8.72
N PRO A 51 -6.73 -5.47 9.44
CA PRO A 51 -6.37 -6.78 9.96
C PRO A 51 -5.93 -7.76 8.87
N TYR A 52 -5.13 -8.75 9.25
CA TYR A 52 -4.58 -9.72 8.30
C TYR A 52 -5.68 -10.58 7.66
N GLU A 53 -6.73 -10.92 8.41
CA GLU A 53 -7.89 -11.71 7.98
C GLU A 53 -8.66 -11.03 6.84
N PHE A 54 -8.74 -9.69 6.89
CA PHE A 54 -9.31 -8.91 5.81
C PHE A 54 -8.45 -8.97 4.55
N LYS A 55 -7.12 -8.83 4.72
CA LYS A 55 -6.18 -8.91 3.60
C LYS A 55 -6.20 -10.29 2.93
N GLU A 56 -6.30 -11.38 3.69
CA GLU A 56 -6.42 -12.73 3.14
C GLU A 56 -7.68 -12.92 2.31
N TYR A 57 -8.82 -12.37 2.75
CA TYR A 57 -10.07 -12.47 2.02
C TYR A 57 -10.01 -11.79 0.64
N TYR A 58 -9.24 -10.71 0.52
CA TYR A 58 -9.10 -9.93 -0.71
C TYR A 58 -7.75 -10.13 -1.41
N LEU A 59 -7.05 -11.25 -1.20
CA LEU A 59 -5.65 -11.40 -1.64
C LEU A 59 -5.44 -11.06 -3.14
N ASP A 60 -6.35 -11.51 -4.00
CA ASP A 60 -6.29 -11.29 -5.45
C ASP A 60 -6.61 -9.84 -5.85
N GLU A 61 -7.46 -9.17 -5.09
CA GLU A 61 -7.91 -7.80 -5.35
C GLU A 61 -7.06 -6.75 -4.62
N TRP A 62 -6.34 -7.16 -3.58
CA TRP A 62 -5.56 -6.31 -2.68
C TRP A 62 -4.57 -5.38 -3.40
N PRO A 63 -3.82 -5.81 -4.43
CA PRO A 63 -2.91 -4.93 -5.16
C PRO A 63 -3.62 -3.81 -5.92
N ASN A 64 -4.89 -4.02 -6.29
CA ASN A 64 -5.66 -3.10 -7.13
C ASN A 64 -6.57 -2.16 -6.33
N MET A 65 -6.74 -2.41 -5.03
CA MET A 65 -7.47 -1.52 -4.12
C MET A 65 -6.69 -0.23 -3.92
N ASN A 66 -6.96 0.78 -4.73
CA ASN A 66 -6.29 2.09 -4.71
C ASN A 66 -7.24 3.24 -4.32
N SER A 67 -8.45 2.89 -3.88
CA SER A 67 -9.45 3.84 -3.40
C SER A 67 -9.74 3.60 -1.91
N PRO A 68 -9.75 4.67 -1.08
CA PRO A 68 -10.02 4.53 0.34
C PRO A 68 -11.48 4.16 0.60
N VAL A 69 -12.40 4.54 -0.31
CA VAL A 69 -13.83 4.21 -0.20
C VAL A 69 -14.04 2.70 -0.35
N GLN A 70 -13.37 2.07 -1.31
CA GLN A 70 -13.45 0.62 -1.53
C GLN A 70 -13.03 -0.16 -0.28
N LEU A 71 -11.95 0.26 0.40
CA LEU A 71 -11.49 -0.38 1.63
C LEU A 71 -12.50 -0.23 2.78
N VAL A 72 -13.07 0.96 2.95
CA VAL A 72 -14.04 1.24 4.02
C VAL A 72 -15.37 0.52 3.79
N GLU A 73 -15.83 0.39 2.55
CA GLU A 73 -17.04 -0.35 2.22
C GLU A 73 -16.87 -1.85 2.49
N ASN A 74 -15.75 -2.41 2.03
CA ASN A 74 -15.42 -3.81 2.24
C ASN A 74 -15.28 -4.17 3.74
N ASP A 75 -14.74 -3.27 4.57
CA ASP A 75 -14.63 -3.45 6.03
C ASP A 75 -16.02 -3.61 6.69
N LYS A 76 -17.00 -2.79 6.27
CA LYS A 76 -18.38 -2.89 6.76
C LYS A 76 -19.05 -4.21 6.38
N PHE A 77 -18.69 -4.79 5.23
CA PHE A 77 -19.21 -6.10 4.83
C PHE A 77 -18.71 -7.24 5.73
N GLN A 78 -17.45 -7.20 6.18
CA GLN A 78 -16.93 -8.19 7.14
C GLN A 78 -17.59 -8.05 8.52
N GLN A 79 -17.75 -6.83 9.04
CA GLN A 79 -18.36 -6.61 10.36
C GLN A 79 -19.84 -7.00 10.43
N ARG A 80 -20.57 -6.98 9.30
CA ARG A 80 -21.99 -7.37 9.23
C ARG A 80 -22.20 -8.89 9.18
N GLY A 81 -21.15 -9.66 8.86
CA GLY A 81 -21.18 -11.11 8.75
C GLY A 81 -20.65 -11.88 9.97
N SER A 82 -20.22 -11.17 11.03
CA SER A 82 -19.76 -11.74 12.30
C SER A 82 -20.79 -11.63 13.42
#